data_AF-A0A0Q7JU88-F1
#
_entry.id   AF-A0A0Q7JU88-F1
#
_cell.length_a   1.000
_cell.length_b   1.000
_cell.length_c   1.000
_cell.angle_alpha   90.00
_cell.angle_beta   90.00
_cell.angle_gamma   90.00
#
_symmetry.space_group_name_H-M   'P 1'
#
loop_
_entity.id
_entity.type
_entity.pdbx_description
1 polymer ?
#
loop_
_entity_poly.entity_id
_entity_poly.type
_entity_poly.pdbx_seq_one_letter_code
_entity_poly.pdbx_strand_id
1 'polypeptide(L)'
;MGYFYNLQNDNNELISNIECYLGRMPESMIPFVDITGGDQLCIGVTEDVWGKIYFWDHDQEHFAPSEEELWNNVYLVANSFSEFILSFQIVEDENLPKDLGIVSVKTTPEFLKPVEKSKVKNSKNANEASYLAFD
;
A
#
# COMPACT_ATOMS: atom_id res chain seq x y z
N MET A 1 -0.10 9.64 -2.73
CA MET A 1 -1.31 10.50 -2.67
C MET A 1 -2.50 9.61 -2.97
N GLY A 2 -3.41 9.44 -2.02
CA GLY A 2 -4.59 8.57 -2.18
C GLY A 2 -5.71 9.25 -2.97
N TYR A 3 -6.67 8.46 -3.45
CA TYR A 3 -7.80 8.95 -4.25
C TYR A 3 -9.09 8.17 -4.00
N PHE A 4 -10.21 8.89 -4.00
CA PHE A 4 -11.54 8.29 -3.90
C PHE A 4 -11.94 7.67 -5.23
N TYR A 5 -12.47 6.46 -5.19
CA TYR A 5 -12.99 5.80 -6.38
C TYR A 5 -14.16 6.58 -6.98
N ASN A 6 -14.24 6.59 -8.32
CA ASN A 6 -15.24 7.35 -9.09
C ASN A 6 -15.32 8.87 -8.86
N LEU A 7 -14.46 9.49 -8.04
CA LEU A 7 -14.41 10.95 -7.94
C LEU A 7 -13.42 11.57 -8.93
N GLN A 8 -12.51 10.79 -9.49
CA GLN A 8 -11.58 11.24 -10.52
C GLN A 8 -12.07 10.81 -11.90
N ASN A 9 -11.67 11.55 -12.95
CA ASN A 9 -11.94 11.19 -14.33
C ASN A 9 -10.87 10.19 -14.82
N ASP A 10 -10.80 9.05 -14.15
CA ASP A 10 -9.88 7.94 -14.43
C ASP A 10 -10.67 6.61 -14.53
N ASN A 11 -9.95 5.51 -14.71
CA ASN A 11 -10.55 4.18 -14.82
C ASN A 11 -10.69 3.48 -13.44
N ASN A 12 -10.56 4.21 -12.31
CA ASN A 12 -10.64 3.63 -10.97
C ASN A 12 -12.10 3.56 -10.51
N GLU A 13 -12.82 2.60 -11.08
CA GLU A 13 -14.21 2.33 -10.77
C GLU A 13 -14.36 1.58 -9.45
N LEU A 14 -15.29 2.03 -8.62
CA LEU A 14 -15.68 1.44 -7.35
C LEU A 14 -16.04 -0.03 -7.50
N ILE A 15 -16.83 -0.37 -8.52
CA ILE A 15 -17.26 -1.76 -8.76
C ILE A 15 -16.06 -2.65 -9.05
N SER A 16 -15.15 -2.22 -9.93
CA SER A 16 -13.94 -2.99 -10.23
C SER A 16 -13.05 -3.18 -9.01
N ASN A 17 -12.98 -2.18 -8.12
CA ASN A 17 -12.21 -2.31 -6.88
C ASN A 17 -12.89 -3.23 -5.86
N ILE A 18 -14.22 -3.18 -5.73
CA ILE A 18 -14.97 -4.16 -4.90
C ILE A 18 -14.67 -5.58 -5.38
N GLU A 19 -14.73 -5.83 -6.69
CA GLU A 19 -14.41 -7.14 -7.28
C GLU A 19 -12.95 -7.54 -7.05
N CYS A 20 -12.01 -6.60 -7.17
CA CYS A 20 -10.58 -6.82 -6.97
C CYS A 20 -10.25 -7.31 -5.54
N TYR A 21 -10.97 -6.79 -4.55
CA TYR A 21 -10.72 -7.06 -3.13
C TYR A 21 -11.67 -8.08 -2.50
N LEU A 22 -12.58 -8.67 -3.29
CA LEU A 22 -13.54 -9.67 -2.81
C LEU A 22 -12.80 -10.86 -2.17
N GLY A 23 -13.17 -11.20 -0.93
CA GLY A 23 -12.56 -12.29 -0.15
C GLY A 23 -11.19 -11.98 0.45
N ARG A 24 -10.66 -10.76 0.29
CA ARG A 24 -9.38 -10.29 0.88
C ARG A 24 -9.58 -9.38 2.09
N MET A 25 -10.81 -8.93 2.29
CA MET A 25 -11.22 -8.05 3.37
C MET A 25 -12.62 -8.47 3.85
N PRO A 26 -13.04 -8.12 5.09
CA PRO A 26 -14.36 -8.47 5.59
C PRO A 26 -15.48 -8.07 4.61
N GLU A 27 -16.41 -8.98 4.32
CA GLU A 27 -17.52 -8.73 3.39
C GLU A 27 -18.49 -7.64 3.87
N SER A 28 -18.41 -7.29 5.15
CA SER A 28 -19.20 -6.24 5.78
C SER A 28 -18.73 -4.81 5.44
N MET A 29 -17.67 -4.65 4.65
CA MET A 29 -17.16 -3.34 4.25
C MET A 29 -16.82 -3.25 2.76
N ILE A 30 -16.86 -2.04 2.23
CA ILE A 30 -16.59 -1.71 0.82
C ILE A 30 -15.40 -0.76 0.75
N PRO A 31 -14.37 -1.03 -0.07
CA PRO A 31 -13.28 -0.09 -0.30
C PRO A 31 -13.79 1.11 -1.11
N PHE A 32 -13.43 2.33 -0.71
CA PHE A 32 -13.88 3.55 -1.38
C PHE A 32 -12.77 4.58 -1.62
N VAL A 33 -11.57 4.36 -1.06
CA VAL A 33 -10.38 5.19 -1.28
C VAL A 33 -9.15 4.31 -1.41
N ASP A 34 -8.38 4.49 -2.47
CA ASP A 34 -7.02 3.97 -2.57
C ASP A 34 -6.07 4.82 -1.72
N ILE A 35 -5.36 4.17 -0.81
CA ILE A 35 -4.21 4.73 -0.12
C ILE A 35 -2.98 4.04 -0.71
N THR A 36 -2.18 4.80 -1.46
CA THR A 36 -0.96 4.35 -2.15
C THR A 36 -0.21 3.22 -1.45
N GLY A 37 0.15 2.18 -2.19
CA GLY A 37 0.80 0.98 -1.64
C GLY A 37 -0.09 -0.26 -1.65
N GLY A 38 -1.34 -0.12 -2.10
CA GLY A 38 -2.33 -1.20 -2.12
C GLY A 38 -3.29 -1.14 -0.94
N ASP A 39 -3.02 -0.29 0.05
CA ASP A 39 -3.86 -0.06 1.22
C ASP A 39 -5.17 0.64 0.85
N GLN A 40 -6.22 0.41 1.63
CA GLN A 40 -7.57 0.92 1.33
C GLN A 40 -8.19 1.62 2.53
N LEU A 41 -9.01 2.64 2.28
CA LEU A 41 -10.10 2.98 3.21
C LEU A 41 -11.37 2.27 2.81
N CYS A 42 -12.01 1.66 3.79
CA CYS A 42 -13.24 0.91 3.64
C CYS A 42 -14.36 1.51 4.51
N ILE A 43 -15.59 1.43 4.03
CA ILE A 43 -16.79 1.84 4.75
C ILE A 43 -17.62 0.61 5.10
N GLY A 44 -18.05 0.48 6.36
CA GLY A 44 -18.92 -0.59 6.80
C GLY A 44 -20.36 -0.44 6.28
N VAL A 45 -20.94 -1.53 5.77
CA VAL A 45 -22.24 -1.57 5.09
C VAL A 45 -23.21 -2.59 5.68
N THR A 46 -22.84 -3.26 6.78
CA THR A 46 -23.73 -4.11 7.58
C THR A 46 -24.04 -3.47 8.93
N GLU A 47 -25.05 -3.98 9.64
CA GLU A 47 -25.61 -3.36 10.86
C GLU A 47 -24.57 -3.08 11.97
N ASP A 48 -23.64 -4.00 12.19
CA ASP A 48 -22.62 -3.97 13.25
C ASP A 48 -21.50 -2.93 13.02
N VAL A 49 -21.23 -2.62 11.75
CA VAL A 49 -20.16 -1.71 11.32
C VAL A 49 -20.67 -0.54 10.48
N TRP A 50 -21.98 -0.35 10.41
CA TRP A 50 -22.63 0.58 9.49
C TRP A 50 -22.05 1.99 9.58
N GLY A 51 -21.55 2.48 8.43
CA GLY A 51 -21.04 3.84 8.28
C GLY A 51 -19.69 4.11 8.95
N LYS A 52 -19.12 3.15 9.69
CA LYS A 52 -17.76 3.26 10.25
C LYS A 52 -16.73 3.20 9.12
N ILE A 53 -15.64 3.93 9.28
CA ILE A 53 -14.54 3.99 8.34
C ILE A 53 -13.36 3.22 8.90
N TYR A 54 -12.78 2.37 8.06
CA TYR A 54 -11.67 1.51 8.40
C TYR A 54 -10.50 1.71 7.44
N PHE A 55 -9.29 1.54 7.96
CA PHE A 55 -8.08 1.38 7.20
C PHE A 55 -7.76 -0.11 7.08
N TRP A 56 -7.57 -0.60 5.86
CA TRP A 56 -7.14 -1.97 5.56
C TRP A 56 -5.69 -1.95 5.08
N ASP A 57 -4.81 -2.61 5.84
CA ASP A 57 -3.37 -2.68 5.59
C ASP A 57 -3.04 -3.90 4.72
N HIS A 58 -2.70 -3.63 3.46
CA HIS A 58 -2.38 -4.65 2.46
C HIS A 58 -1.16 -5.48 2.87
N ASP A 59 -0.16 -4.86 3.51
CA ASP A 59 1.11 -5.50 3.84
C ASP A 59 0.98 -6.52 4.99
N GLN A 60 -0.16 -6.50 5.71
CA GLN A 60 -0.49 -7.45 6.78
C GLN A 60 -1.57 -8.47 6.37
N GLU A 61 -1.90 -8.58 5.07
CA GLU A 61 -2.86 -9.56 4.59
C GLU A 61 -2.39 -11.00 4.84
N HIS A 62 -3.31 -11.84 5.31
CA HIS A 62 -3.09 -13.27 5.50
C HIS A 62 -3.44 -14.05 4.22
N PHE A 63 -2.69 -15.11 3.92
CA PHE A 63 -3.04 -16.01 2.81
C PHE A 63 -4.17 -16.96 3.21
N ALA A 64 -5.29 -16.91 2.48
CA ALA A 64 -6.51 -17.69 2.76
C ALA A 64 -7.04 -17.52 4.19
N PRO A 65 -7.40 -16.29 4.59
CA PRO A 65 -7.86 -15.97 5.95
C PRO A 65 -9.24 -16.56 6.22
N SER A 66 -9.51 -16.89 7.48
CA SER A 66 -10.86 -17.01 8.00
C SER A 66 -11.53 -15.64 8.15
N GLU A 67 -12.86 -15.62 8.32
CA GLU A 67 -13.62 -14.38 8.56
C GLU A 67 -13.10 -13.55 9.74
N GLU A 68 -12.63 -14.20 10.80
CA GLU A 68 -12.05 -13.50 11.95
C GLU A 68 -10.68 -12.90 11.60
N GLU A 69 -9.85 -13.64 10.86
CA GLU A 69 -8.51 -13.19 10.46
C GLU A 69 -8.55 -12.04 9.45
N LEU A 70 -9.63 -11.91 8.68
CA LEU A 70 -9.86 -10.75 7.79
C LEU A 70 -9.88 -9.42 8.55
N TRP A 71 -10.16 -9.42 9.86
CA TRP A 71 -10.13 -8.21 10.68
C TRP A 71 -8.75 -7.89 11.28
N ASN A 72 -7.77 -8.79 11.19
CA ASN A 72 -6.47 -8.62 11.86
C ASN A 72 -5.65 -7.45 11.31
N ASN A 73 -5.87 -7.07 10.05
CA ASN A 73 -5.22 -5.95 9.37
C ASN A 73 -6.17 -4.78 9.13
N VAL A 74 -7.25 -4.69 9.90
CA VAL A 74 -8.29 -3.67 9.77
C VAL A 74 -8.33 -2.78 11.01
N TYR A 75 -8.25 -1.47 10.82
CA TYR A 75 -8.13 -0.50 11.90
C TYR A 75 -9.23 0.57 11.78
N LEU A 76 -9.92 0.86 12.88
CA LEU A 76 -10.97 1.88 12.90
C LEU A 76 -10.35 3.28 12.73
N VAL A 77 -10.87 4.05 11.76
CA VAL A 77 -10.46 5.43 11.47
C VAL A 77 -11.50 6.43 12.00
N ALA A 78 -12.79 6.15 11.78
CA ALA A 78 -13.89 6.99 12.25
C ALA A 78 -15.14 6.17 12.54
N ASN A 79 -15.97 6.60 13.49
CA ASN A 79 -17.22 5.91 13.85
C ASN A 79 -18.36 6.22 12.88
N SER A 80 -18.20 7.21 12.00
CA SER A 80 -19.18 7.52 10.96
C SER A 80 -18.53 8.19 9.75
N PHE A 81 -19.18 8.09 8.59
CA PHE A 81 -18.78 8.82 7.39
C PHE A 81 -18.79 10.35 7.61
N SER A 82 -19.75 10.87 8.37
CA SER A 82 -19.80 12.30 8.71
C SER A 82 -18.60 12.74 9.55
N GLU A 83 -18.24 11.97 10.58
CA GLU A 83 -17.05 12.23 11.39
C GLU A 83 -15.78 12.25 10.53
N PHE A 84 -15.65 11.27 9.63
CA PHE A 84 -14.52 11.20 8.70
C PHE A 84 -14.42 12.44 7.80
N ILE A 85 -15.50 12.83 7.11
CA ILE A 85 -15.47 14.00 6.22
C ILE A 85 -15.21 15.30 6.99
N LEU A 86 -15.80 15.46 8.18
CA LEU A 86 -15.61 16.64 9.01
C LEU A 86 -14.21 16.73 9.63
N SER A 87 -13.43 15.63 9.60
CA SER A 87 -12.05 15.61 10.10
C SER A 87 -11.02 16.19 9.11
N PHE A 88 -11.41 16.42 7.84
CA PHE A 88 -10.46 16.83 6.80
C PHE A 88 -9.87 18.22 7.04
N GLN A 89 -8.57 18.33 6.77
CA GLN A 89 -7.80 19.56 6.91
C GLN A 89 -7.00 19.80 5.63
N ILE A 90 -6.90 21.07 5.23
CA ILE A 90 -6.00 21.47 4.16
C ILE A 90 -4.59 21.48 4.75
N VAL A 91 -3.70 20.69 4.17
CA VAL A 91 -2.28 20.67 4.55
C VAL A 91 -1.54 21.63 3.62
N GLU A 92 -0.94 22.67 4.18
CA GLU A 92 0.00 23.53 3.45
C GLU A 92 1.37 22.84 3.39
N ASP A 93 1.89 22.69 2.18
CA ASP A 93 2.97 21.77 1.75
C ASP A 93 4.39 22.07 2.33
N GLU A 94 4.49 22.88 3.37
CA GLU A 94 5.77 23.47 3.78
C GLU A 94 6.65 22.57 4.68
N ASN A 95 6.15 21.41 5.13
CA ASN A 95 6.87 20.57 6.12
C ASN A 95 6.93 19.07 5.79
N LEU A 96 6.60 18.64 4.58
CA LEU A 96 6.80 17.23 4.20
C LEU A 96 8.30 16.96 4.02
N PRO A 97 8.89 15.96 4.72
CA PRO A 97 10.26 15.55 4.46
C PRO A 97 10.40 15.18 2.99
N LYS A 98 11.13 16.01 2.23
CA LYS A 98 11.53 15.67 0.86
C LYS A 98 12.41 14.44 0.93
N ASP A 99 11.96 13.37 0.30
CA ASP A 99 12.69 12.11 0.09
C ASP A 99 13.39 11.59 1.36
N LEU A 100 12.70 10.73 2.12
CA LEU A 100 13.28 10.01 3.26
C LEU A 100 14.38 9.01 2.84
N GLY A 101 14.62 8.85 1.54
CA GLY A 101 15.45 7.79 0.97
C GLY A 101 14.79 6.42 1.12
N ILE A 102 15.52 5.38 0.69
CA ILE A 102 15.12 4.00 0.94
C ILE A 102 15.31 3.71 2.44
N VAL A 103 14.21 3.64 3.18
CA VAL A 103 14.24 3.32 4.63
C VAL A 103 14.38 1.82 4.86
N SER A 104 13.76 0.99 4.01
CA SER A 104 13.91 -0.48 4.08
C SER A 104 13.59 -1.15 2.74
N VAL A 105 14.16 -2.34 2.53
CA VAL A 105 13.88 -3.21 1.38
C VAL A 105 13.64 -4.62 1.91
N LYS A 106 12.46 -5.19 1.64
CA LYS A 106 12.17 -6.61 1.87
C LYS A 106 12.43 -7.39 0.58
N THR A 107 13.11 -8.52 0.67
CA THR A 107 13.39 -9.39 -0.48
C THR A 107 13.68 -10.82 -0.02
N THR A 108 13.67 -11.78 -0.94
CA THR A 108 13.98 -13.18 -0.64
C THR A 108 15.49 -13.43 -0.71
N PRO A 109 16.04 -14.34 0.11
CA PRO A 109 17.44 -14.75 -0.01
C PRO A 109 17.80 -15.27 -1.41
N GLU A 110 16.84 -15.90 -2.10
CA GLU A 110 16.98 -16.42 -3.46
C GLU A 110 17.18 -15.29 -4.46
N PHE A 111 16.45 -14.19 -4.31
CA PHE A 111 16.58 -13.01 -5.17
C PHE A 111 17.88 -12.24 -4.88
N LEU A 112 18.39 -12.26 -3.65
CA LEU A 112 19.67 -11.62 -3.30
C LEU A 112 20.88 -12.27 -3.98
N LYS A 113 20.88 -13.60 -4.15
CA LYS A 113 22.02 -14.35 -4.72
C LYS A 113 22.44 -13.84 -6.12
N PRO A 114 21.52 -13.66 -7.10
CA PRO A 114 21.86 -13.05 -8.39
C PRO A 114 22.34 -11.60 -8.31
N VAL A 115 21.77 -10.80 -7.39
CA VAL A 115 22.11 -9.38 -7.23
C VAL A 115 23.55 -9.23 -6.74
N GLU A 116 23.94 -10.02 -5.73
CA GLU A 116 25.30 -10.03 -5.21
C GLU A 116 26.32 -10.50 -6.25
N LYS A 117 26.01 -11.58 -6.99
CA LYS A 117 26.85 -12.07 -8.07
C LYS A 117 27.08 -11.01 -9.16
N SER A 118 26.05 -10.23 -9.46
CA SER A 118 26.13 -9.12 -10.44
C SER A 118 26.98 -7.96 -9.93
N LYS A 119 26.88 -7.60 -8.65
CA LYS A 119 27.74 -6.57 -8.03
C LYS A 119 29.22 -6.96 -8.06
N VAL A 120 29.55 -8.21 -7.73
CA VAL A 120 30.93 -8.73 -7.75
C VAL A 120 31.50 -8.79 -9.17
N LYS A 121 30.68 -9.15 -10.16
CA LYS A 121 31.10 -9.15 -11.57
C LYS A 121 31.41 -7.74 -12.07
N ASN A 122 30.56 -6.77 -11.73
CA ASN A 122 30.76 -5.37 -12.12
C ASN A 122 31.98 -4.73 -11.43
N SER A 123 32.27 -5.06 -10.17
CA SER A 123 33.47 -4.56 -9.48
C SER A 123 34.77 -5.14 -10.05
N LYS A 124 34.76 -6.41 -10.49
CA LYS A 124 35.92 -7.02 -11.15
C LYS A 124 36.19 -6.39 -12.51
N ASN A 125 35.16 -6.18 -13.32
CA ASN A 125 35.29 -5.52 -14.62
C ASN A 125 35.75 -4.06 -14.50
N ALA A 126 35.31 -3.34 -13.48
CA ALA A 126 35.76 -1.97 -13.23
C ALA A 126 37.26 -1.89 -12.85
N ASN A 127 37.73 -2.84 -12.04
CA ASN A 127 39.15 -2.91 -11.68
C ASN A 127 40.03 -3.33 -12.88
N GLU A 128 39.60 -4.29 -13.69
CA GLU A 128 40.35 -4.71 -14.90
C GLU A 128 40.43 -3.58 -15.95
N ALA A 129 39.38 -2.77 -16.12
CA ALA A 129 39.40 -1.62 -17.01
C ALA A 129 40.35 -0.49 -16.54
N SER A 130 40.58 -0.35 -15.23
CA SER A 130 41.52 0.64 -14.69
C SER A 130 43.00 0.27 -14.87
N TYR A 131 43.31 -1.02 -15.02
CA TYR A 131 44.68 -1.48 -15.31
C TYR A 131 45.06 -1.35 -16.79
N LEU A 132 44.08 -1.36 -17.71
CA LEU A 132 44.32 -1.25 -19.16
C LEU A 132 44.39 0.21 -19.68
N ALA A 133 44.28 1.21 -18.79
CA ALA A 133 44.37 2.63 -19.14
C ALA A 133 45.75 3.25 -18.86
N PHE A 134 46.73 2.45 -18.42
CA PHE A 134 48.12 2.85 -18.13
C PHE A 134 49.12 1.96 -18.87
N ASP A 135 48.95 1.77 -20.18
CA ASP A 135 49.97 1.25 -21.10
C ASP A 135 49.97 2.06 -22.40
#